data_AF-A0A9E3VTS8-F1
#
_entry.id   AF-A0A9E3VTS8-F1
#
_cell.length_a   1.000
_cell.length_b   1.000
_cell.length_c   1.000
_cell.angle_alpha   90.00
_cell.angle_beta   90.00
_cell.angle_gamma   90.00
#
_symmetry.space_group_name_H-M   'P 1'
#
loop_
_entity.id
_entity.type
_entity.pdbx_description
1 polymer ?
#
loop_
_entity_poly.entity_id
_entity_poly.type
_entity_poly.pdbx_seq_one_letter_code
_entity_poly.pdbx_strand_id
1 'polypeptide(L)'
;MQNILTIMRRDLKAYFTSPIGYIFMIVFLAISVGLYITSFFTFPVADMRSFFGNIPLLMCVFIPAVTMRVWAEERKENTWELLLTFPMRARELVLGKFLATFVFFALTLSATCTVPIMLYALGSPDTGAIIGGYLGTLLLGAFFLSIGIFFSGFCRDQIVAFVVTLLV
;
A
#
# COMPACT_ATOMS: atom_id res chain seq x y z
N MET A 1 -2.54 13.21 20.63
CA MET A 1 -2.43 11.84 20.05
C MET A 1 -3.78 11.18 19.74
N GLN A 2 -4.85 11.43 20.51
CA GLN A 2 -6.17 10.84 20.22
C GLN A 2 -6.69 11.20 18.81
N ASN A 3 -6.52 12.45 18.36
CA ASN A 3 -6.94 12.91 17.03
C ASN A 3 -6.36 12.05 15.89
N ILE A 4 -5.05 11.75 15.94
CA ILE A 4 -4.35 10.95 14.92
C ILE A 4 -4.98 9.56 14.83
N LEU A 5 -5.23 8.92 15.97
CA LEU A 5 -5.80 7.58 16.04
C LEU A 5 -7.25 7.56 15.53
N THR A 6 -8.02 8.61 15.81
CA THR A 6 -9.38 8.78 15.31
C THR A 6 -9.41 8.90 13.80
N ILE A 7 -8.55 9.73 13.22
CA ILE A 7 -8.41 9.87 11.75
C ILE A 7 -7.99 8.55 11.14
N MET A 8 -6.96 7.90 11.71
CA MET A 8 -6.45 6.62 11.22
C MET A 8 -7.57 5.57 11.18
N ARG A 9 -8.34 5.42 12.27
CA ARG A 9 -9.44 4.44 12.34
C ARG A 9 -10.55 4.75 11.35
N ARG A 10 -10.90 6.03 11.19
CA ARG A 10 -11.93 6.48 10.24
C ARG A 10 -11.53 6.11 8.81
N ASP A 11 -10.33 6.51 8.39
CA ASP A 11 -9.86 6.32 7.02
C ASP A 11 -9.54 4.84 6.74
N LEU A 12 -8.99 4.11 7.72
CA LEU A 12 -8.81 2.65 7.61
C LEU A 12 -10.16 1.93 7.43
N LYS A 13 -11.18 2.32 8.20
CA LYS A 13 -12.53 1.76 8.06
C LYS A 13 -13.15 2.10 6.69
N ALA A 14 -12.87 3.28 6.14
CA ALA A 14 -13.32 3.65 4.80
C ALA A 14 -12.77 2.70 3.72
N TYR A 15 -11.51 2.28 3.82
CA TYR A 15 -10.92 1.29 2.90
C TYR A 15 -11.64 -0.06 2.94
N PHE A 16 -12.06 -0.54 4.12
CA PHE A 16 -12.76 -1.83 4.27
C PHE A 16 -14.28 -1.74 4.08
N THR A 17 -14.84 -0.53 4.03
CA THR A 17 -16.27 -0.32 3.75
C THR A 17 -16.50 -0.11 2.25
N SER A 18 -15.49 0.42 1.55
CA SER A 18 -15.53 0.61 0.10
C SER A 18 -15.14 -0.67 -0.66
N PRO A 19 -15.89 -1.07 -1.69
CA PRO A 19 -15.53 -2.21 -2.56
C PRO A 19 -14.15 -2.07 -3.20
N ILE A 20 -13.68 -0.84 -3.44
CA ILE A 20 -12.40 -0.57 -4.08
C ILE A 20 -11.21 -1.12 -3.26
N GLY A 21 -11.27 -1.08 -1.92
CA GLY A 21 -10.19 -1.61 -1.08
C GLY A 21 -10.01 -3.12 -1.25
N TYR A 22 -11.12 -3.86 -1.35
CA TYR A 22 -11.07 -5.31 -1.60
C TYR A 22 -10.56 -5.64 -3.00
N ILE A 23 -11.02 -4.91 -4.02
CA ILE A 23 -10.54 -5.07 -5.39
C ILE A 23 -9.03 -4.86 -5.43
N PHE A 24 -8.53 -3.82 -4.78
CA PHE A 24 -7.10 -3.55 -4.68
C PHE A 24 -6.33 -4.72 -4.06
N MET A 25 -6.77 -5.22 -2.90
CA MET A 25 -6.12 -6.34 -2.22
C MET A 25 -6.08 -7.61 -3.09
N ILE A 26 -7.22 -7.96 -3.71
CA ILE A 26 -7.33 -9.15 -4.55
C ILE A 26 -6.41 -9.03 -5.78
N VAL A 27 -6.43 -7.89 -6.47
CA VAL A 27 -5.62 -7.68 -7.67
C VAL A 27 -4.13 -7.65 -7.32
N PHE A 28 -3.74 -7.02 -6.21
CA PHE A 28 -2.35 -7.03 -5.74
C PHE A 28 -1.88 -8.45 -5.43
N LEU A 29 -2.68 -9.23 -4.70
CA LEU A 29 -2.37 -10.63 -4.38
C LEU A 29 -2.29 -11.50 -5.63
N ALA A 30 -3.28 -11.40 -6.52
CA ALA A 30 -3.34 -12.21 -7.74
C ALA A 30 -2.12 -11.96 -8.64
N ILE A 31 -1.73 -10.70 -8.85
CA ILE A 31 -0.59 -10.37 -9.70
C ILE A 31 0.73 -10.73 -9.00
N SER A 32 0.92 -10.36 -7.73
CA SER A 32 2.18 -10.65 -7.01
C SER A 32 2.44 -12.16 -6.88
N VAL A 33 1.44 -12.93 -6.46
CA VAL A 33 1.54 -14.39 -6.33
C VAL A 33 1.60 -15.05 -7.70
N GLY A 34 0.82 -14.57 -8.68
CA GLY A 34 0.83 -15.10 -10.05
C GLY A 34 2.21 -15.00 -10.71
N LEU A 35 2.85 -13.83 -10.63
CA LEU A 35 4.21 -13.61 -11.16
C LEU A 35 5.27 -14.44 -10.43
N TYR A 36 5.07 -14.69 -9.14
CA TYR A 36 5.97 -15.54 -8.38
C TYR A 36 5.82 -17.01 -8.77
N ILE A 37 4.59 -17.52 -8.88
CA ILE A 37 4.32 -18.90 -9.25
C ILE A 37 4.93 -19.22 -10.62
N THR A 38 4.79 -18.35 -11.61
CA THR A 38 5.39 -18.56 -12.94
C THR A 38 6.93 -18.63 -12.86
N SER A 39 7.54 -17.78 -12.04
CA SER A 39 8.99 -17.78 -11.80
C SER A 39 9.45 -19.07 -11.09
N PHE A 40 8.71 -19.51 -10.08
CA PHE A 40 8.99 -20.72 -9.29
C PHE A 40 8.95 -21.99 -10.13
N PHE A 41 7.98 -22.12 -11.06
CA PHE A 41 7.93 -23.28 -11.96
C PHE A 41 9.02 -23.25 -13.05
N THR A 42 9.52 -22.07 -13.39
CA THR A 42 10.60 -21.92 -14.39
C THR A 42 11.97 -22.26 -13.78
N PHE A 43 12.20 -21.83 -12.54
CA PHE A 43 13.40 -22.12 -11.78
C PHE A 43 12.98 -22.72 -10.42
N PRO A 44 12.97 -24.06 -10.27
CA PRO A 44 12.47 -24.73 -9.08
C PRO A 44 13.47 -24.64 -7.92
N VAL A 45 13.70 -23.41 -7.45
CA VAL A 45 14.52 -23.09 -6.28
C VAL A 45 13.57 -22.60 -5.19
N ALA A 46 13.78 -23.07 -3.97
CA ALA A 46 12.98 -22.68 -2.81
C ALA A 46 13.42 -21.30 -2.26
N ASP A 47 13.36 -20.26 -3.09
CA ASP A 47 13.73 -18.88 -2.74
C ASP A 47 12.68 -17.84 -3.14
N MET A 48 12.64 -16.71 -2.40
CA MET A 48 11.72 -15.60 -2.67
C MET A 48 12.39 -14.43 -3.39
N ARG A 49 13.61 -14.59 -3.93
CA ARG A 49 14.33 -13.46 -4.54
C ARG A 49 13.59 -12.90 -5.75
N SER A 50 13.00 -13.78 -6.56
CA SER A 50 12.16 -13.39 -7.70
C SER A 50 10.87 -12.67 -7.27
N PHE A 51 10.28 -13.04 -6.14
CA PHE A 51 9.13 -12.32 -5.58
C PHE A 51 9.51 -10.89 -5.21
N PHE A 52 10.54 -10.72 -4.39
CA PHE A 52 10.99 -9.40 -3.95
C PHE A 52 11.58 -8.55 -5.08
N GLY A 53 12.12 -9.16 -6.14
CA GLY A 53 12.57 -8.44 -7.34
C GLY A 53 11.43 -7.83 -8.15
N ASN A 54 10.25 -8.46 -8.18
CA ASN A 54 9.09 -7.97 -8.92
C ASN A 54 8.23 -6.95 -8.12
N ILE A 55 8.32 -7.00 -6.79
CA ILE A 55 7.56 -6.13 -5.88
C ILE A 55 7.75 -4.63 -6.16
N PRO A 56 8.97 -4.09 -6.36
CA PRO A 56 9.16 -2.67 -6.65
C PRO A 56 8.39 -2.20 -7.89
N LEU A 57 8.38 -3.00 -8.95
CA LEU A 57 7.64 -2.68 -10.17
C LEU A 57 6.12 -2.67 -9.93
N LEU A 58 5.62 -3.63 -9.14
CA LEU A 58 4.22 -3.61 -8.72
C LEU A 58 3.90 -2.38 -7.89
N MET A 59 4.77 -2.01 -6.95
CA MET A 59 4.57 -0.84 -6.11
C MET A 59 4.42 0.45 -6.91
N CYS A 60 5.19 0.63 -7.98
CA CYS A 60 5.08 1.81 -8.85
C CYS A 60 3.68 2.03 -9.43
N VAL A 61 2.90 0.95 -9.64
CA VAL A 61 1.52 1.06 -10.16
C VAL A 61 0.50 1.05 -9.03
N PHE A 62 0.68 0.16 -8.05
CA PHE A 62 -0.31 -0.06 -7.01
C PHE A 62 -0.31 1.06 -5.96
N ILE A 63 0.84 1.63 -5.60
CA ILE A 63 0.88 2.68 -4.59
C ILE A 63 0.16 3.95 -5.04
N PRO A 64 0.40 4.49 -6.26
CA PRO A 64 -0.42 5.57 -6.80
C PRO A 64 -1.92 5.28 -6.75
N ALA A 65 -2.32 4.03 -7.02
CA ALA A 65 -3.73 3.64 -6.99
C ALA A 65 -4.35 3.68 -5.58
N VAL A 66 -3.58 3.38 -4.53
CA VAL A 66 -4.06 3.50 -3.13
C VAL A 66 -4.07 4.95 -2.67
N THR A 67 -3.02 5.70 -3.02
CA THR A 67 -2.83 7.07 -2.50
C THR A 67 -3.65 8.10 -3.24
N MET A 68 -4.09 7.83 -4.48
CA MET A 68 -4.79 8.82 -5.31
C MET A 68 -6.00 9.45 -4.63
N ARG A 69 -6.71 8.69 -3.77
CA ARG A 69 -7.94 9.14 -3.11
C ARG A 69 -7.72 9.91 -1.82
N VAL A 70 -6.58 9.74 -1.16
CA VAL A 70 -6.35 10.15 0.23
C VAL A 70 -6.67 11.63 0.46
N TRP A 71 -6.29 12.50 -0.49
CA TRP A 71 -6.60 13.93 -0.45
C TRP A 71 -7.44 14.41 -1.64
N ALA A 72 -7.26 13.81 -2.82
CA ALA A 72 -8.00 14.23 -4.01
C ALA A 72 -9.52 14.02 -3.86
N GLU A 73 -9.96 12.98 -3.14
CA GLU A 73 -11.38 12.74 -2.88
C GLU A 73 -11.98 13.84 -1.99
N GLU A 74 -11.29 14.20 -0.90
CA GLU A 74 -11.74 15.28 -0.01
C GLU A 74 -11.76 16.65 -0.70
N ARG A 75 -10.83 16.90 -1.63
CA ARG A 75 -10.84 18.10 -2.47
C ARG A 75 -11.96 18.09 -3.50
N LYS A 76 -12.25 16.95 -4.10
CA LYS A 76 -13.33 16.80 -5.08
C LYS A 76 -14.71 16.96 -4.44
N GLU A 77 -14.87 16.48 -3.21
CA GLU A 77 -16.12 16.58 -2.44
C GLU A 77 -16.29 17.92 -1.70
N ASN A 78 -15.33 18.84 -1.81
CA ASN A 78 -15.26 20.10 -1.04
C ASN A 78 -15.32 19.90 0.49
N THR A 79 -15.00 18.70 0.99
CA THR A 79 -14.88 18.42 2.43
C THR A 79 -13.53 18.88 2.99
N TRP A 80 -12.59 19.24 2.11
CA TRP A 80 -11.31 19.85 2.43
C TRP A 80 -11.42 21.08 3.35
N GLU A 81 -12.36 21.98 3.06
CA GLU A 81 -12.55 23.21 3.81
C GLU A 81 -13.11 22.93 5.21
N LEU A 82 -14.01 21.95 5.32
CA LEU A 82 -14.51 21.47 6.61
C LEU A 82 -13.38 20.87 7.46
N LEU A 83 -12.49 20.09 6.86
CA LEU A 83 -11.34 19.51 7.57
C LEU A 83 -10.37 20.56 8.12
N LEU A 84 -10.16 21.65 7.38
CA LEU A 84 -9.29 22.74 7.81
C LEU A 84 -9.92 23.66 8.88
N THR A 85 -11.24 23.66 9.02
CA THR A 85 -11.94 24.44 10.06
C THR A 85 -12.06 23.71 11.39
N PHE A 86 -11.86 22.38 11.42
CA PHE A 86 -11.76 21.65 12.68
C PHE A 86 -10.51 22.06 13.48
N PRO A 87 -10.56 22.00 14.83
CA PRO A 87 -9.43 22.34 15.70
C PRO A 87 -8.36 21.22 15.72
N MET A 88 -7.95 20.76 14.54
CA MET A 88 -6.92 19.74 14.35
C MET A 88 -5.69 20.35 13.69
N ARG A 89 -4.50 19.94 14.13
CA ARG A 89 -3.25 20.41 13.52
C ARG A 89 -3.03 19.70 12.19
N ALA A 90 -2.56 20.42 11.17
CA ALA A 90 -2.26 19.85 9.85
C ALA A 90 -1.32 18.61 9.92
N ARG A 91 -0.36 18.63 10.85
CA ARG A 91 0.55 17.48 11.09
C ARG A 91 -0.19 16.22 11.56
N GLU A 92 -1.25 16.38 12.35
CA GLU A 92 -2.05 15.25 12.84
C GLU A 92 -2.87 14.61 11.72
N LEU A 93 -3.38 15.42 10.79
CA LEU A 93 -4.09 14.96 9.59
C LEU A 93 -3.18 14.15 8.67
N VAL A 94 -1.99 14.69 8.36
CA VAL A 94 -1.01 14.02 7.49
C VAL A 94 -0.56 12.69 8.11
N LEU A 95 -0.21 12.67 9.40
CA LEU A 95 0.20 11.44 10.08
C LEU A 95 -0.93 10.41 10.18
N GLY A 96 -2.17 10.85 10.44
CA GLY A 96 -3.32 9.95 10.53
C GLY A 96 -3.61 9.25 9.20
N LYS A 97 -3.57 10.01 8.09
CA LYS A 97 -3.75 9.49 6.73
C LYS A 97 -2.62 8.57 6.31
N PHE A 98 -1.38 8.97 6.54
CA PHE A 98 -0.21 8.12 6.28
C PHE A 98 -0.31 6.79 7.02
N LEU A 99 -0.61 6.81 8.33
CA LEU A 99 -0.74 5.59 9.12
C LEU A 99 -1.91 4.70 8.65
N ALA A 100 -3.04 5.29 8.25
CA ALA A 100 -4.16 4.52 7.72
C ALA A 100 -3.75 3.76 6.45
N THR A 101 -3.14 4.46 5.50
CA THR A 101 -2.71 3.87 4.23
C THR A 101 -1.56 2.88 4.42
N PHE A 102 -0.63 3.18 5.33
CA PHE A 102 0.47 2.29 5.67
C PHE A 102 0.00 0.99 6.32
N VAL A 103 -0.95 1.05 7.26
CA VAL A 103 -1.55 -0.15 7.87
C VAL A 103 -2.32 -0.96 6.82
N PHE A 104 -3.09 -0.31 5.95
CA PHE A 104 -3.77 -0.99 4.84
C PHE A 104 -2.78 -1.71 3.91
N PHE A 105 -1.68 -1.04 3.55
CA PHE A 105 -0.61 -1.63 2.77
C PHE A 105 0.07 -2.82 3.49
N ALA A 106 0.39 -2.67 4.78
CA ALA A 106 0.98 -3.72 5.59
C ALA A 106 0.06 -4.95 5.72
N LEU A 107 -1.27 -4.75 5.87
CA LEU A 107 -2.26 -5.82 5.86
C LEU A 107 -2.29 -6.53 4.50
N THR A 108 -2.28 -5.77 3.42
CA THR A 108 -2.24 -6.32 2.05
C THR A 108 -0.97 -7.14 1.83
N LEU A 109 0.19 -6.63 2.28
CA LEU A 109 1.47 -7.35 2.20
C LEU A 109 1.45 -8.60 3.07
N SER A 110 0.87 -8.55 4.28
CA SER A 110 0.75 -9.72 5.16
C SER A 110 -0.08 -10.85 4.55
N ALA A 111 -1.06 -10.54 3.70
CA ALA A 111 -1.83 -11.55 2.98
C ALA A 111 -0.98 -12.34 1.96
N THR A 112 0.19 -11.82 1.55
CA THR A 112 1.15 -12.56 0.71
C THR A 112 1.95 -13.61 1.48
N CYS A 113 1.86 -13.65 2.83
CA CYS A 113 2.54 -14.65 3.67
C CYS A 113 2.11 -16.10 3.37
N THR A 114 1.08 -16.31 2.57
CA THR A 114 0.74 -17.64 2.02
C THR A 114 1.90 -18.23 1.20
N VAL A 115 2.71 -17.39 0.54
CA VAL A 115 3.86 -17.83 -0.27
C VAL A 115 4.99 -18.46 0.57
N PRO A 116 5.53 -17.82 1.63
CA PRO A 116 6.52 -18.44 2.48
C PRO A 116 5.99 -19.71 3.18
N ILE A 117 4.69 -19.76 3.54
CA ILE A 117 4.07 -20.98 4.09
C ILE A 117 4.19 -22.14 3.08
N MET A 118 3.87 -21.91 1.80
CA MET A 118 4.05 -22.91 0.75
C MET A 118 5.51 -23.34 0.61
N LEU A 119 6.46 -22.40 0.67
CA LEU A 119 7.90 -22.70 0.57
C LEU A 119 8.42 -23.58 1.71
N TYR A 120 7.99 -23.33 2.96
CA TYR A 120 8.36 -24.17 4.10
C TYR A 120 7.77 -25.59 4.00
N ALA A 121 6.63 -25.75 3.33
CA ALA A 121 6.07 -27.07 3.08
C ALA A 121 6.81 -27.84 1.99
N LEU A 122 7.38 -27.15 1.00
CA LEU A 122 8.06 -27.76 -0.16
C LEU A 122 9.58 -27.90 0.01
N GLY A 123 10.22 -27.13 0.88
CA GLY A 123 11.68 -27.12 1.02
C GLY A 123 12.18 -26.39 2.26
N SER A 124 13.47 -25.99 2.22
CA SER A 124 14.16 -25.27 3.29
C SER A 124 14.52 -23.84 2.83
N PRO A 125 13.55 -22.90 2.78
CA PRO A 125 13.83 -21.53 2.38
C PRO A 125 14.64 -20.79 3.45
N ASP A 126 15.44 -19.81 3.02
CA ASP A 126 16.19 -18.94 3.92
C ASP A 126 15.26 -17.94 4.63
N THR A 127 15.01 -18.18 5.92
CA THR A 127 14.18 -17.33 6.78
C THR A 127 14.72 -15.89 6.89
N GLY A 128 16.04 -15.71 6.90
CA GLY A 128 16.68 -14.40 7.01
C GLY A 128 16.38 -13.53 5.79
N ALA A 129 16.50 -14.12 4.60
CA ALA A 129 16.15 -13.46 3.34
C ALA A 129 14.66 -13.11 3.26
N ILE A 130 13.78 -13.98 3.76
CA ILE A 130 12.32 -13.73 3.78
C ILE A 130 11.99 -12.54 4.68
N ILE A 131 12.45 -12.56 5.94
CA ILE A 131 12.15 -11.48 6.89
C ILE A 131 12.76 -10.15 6.40
N GLY A 132 14.00 -10.18 5.91
CA GLY A 132 14.66 -9.02 5.34
C GLY A 132 13.93 -8.46 4.12
N GLY A 133 13.44 -9.32 3.23
CA GLY A 133 12.67 -8.93 2.05
C GLY A 133 11.32 -8.30 2.41
N TYR A 134 10.60 -8.85 3.40
CA TYR A 134 9.35 -8.27 3.87
C TYR A 134 9.55 -6.92 4.56
N LEU A 135 10.58 -6.80 5.43
CA LEU A 135 10.92 -5.51 6.06
C LEU A 135 11.36 -4.47 5.02
N GLY A 136 12.19 -4.86 4.05
CA GLY A 136 12.63 -3.99 2.96
C GLY A 136 11.45 -3.53 2.11
N THR A 137 10.54 -4.44 1.77
CA THR A 137 9.29 -4.12 1.06
C THR A 137 8.42 -3.15 1.85
N LEU A 138 8.28 -3.37 3.16
CA LEU A 138 7.45 -2.54 4.02
C LEU A 138 8.01 -1.11 4.14
N LEU A 139 9.34 -0.95 4.23
CA LEU A 139 10.01 0.34 4.23
C LEU A 139 9.95 1.04 2.86
N LEU A 140 10.16 0.29 1.77
CA LEU A 140 10.03 0.82 0.41
C LEU A 140 8.59 1.29 0.14
N GLY A 141 7.61 0.51 0.58
CA GLY A 141 6.20 0.88 0.53
C GLY A 141 5.91 2.16 1.31
N ALA A 142 6.45 2.33 2.51
CA ALA A 142 6.32 3.57 3.27
C ALA A 142 6.88 4.80 2.53
N PHE A 143 8.02 4.64 1.85
CA PHE A 143 8.62 5.70 1.05
C PHE A 143 7.71 6.12 -0.11
N PHE A 144 7.29 5.17 -0.94
CA PHE A 144 6.39 5.44 -2.07
C PHE A 144 5.02 5.96 -1.63
N LEU A 145 4.47 5.45 -0.52
CA LEU A 145 3.21 5.96 0.06
C LEU A 145 3.34 7.43 0.46
N SER A 146 4.48 7.82 1.03
CA SER A 146 4.74 9.22 1.39
C SER A 146 4.72 10.13 0.16
N ILE A 147 5.35 9.67 -0.94
CA ILE A 147 5.35 10.38 -2.22
C ILE A 147 3.92 10.49 -2.79
N GLY A 148 3.18 9.38 -2.82
CA GLY A 148 1.82 9.37 -3.37
C GLY A 148 0.83 10.20 -2.58
N ILE A 149 0.94 10.22 -1.25
CA ILE A 149 0.12 11.09 -0.40
C ILE A 149 0.48 12.56 -0.63
N PHE A 150 1.78 12.88 -0.81
CA PHE A 150 2.21 14.23 -1.13
C PHE A 150 1.61 14.73 -2.45
N PHE A 151 1.72 13.97 -3.53
CA PHE A 151 1.18 14.36 -4.84
C PHE A 151 -0.35 14.36 -4.88
N SER A 152 -1.03 13.41 -4.21
CA SER A 152 -2.50 13.45 -4.07
C SER A 152 -2.98 14.75 -3.43
N GLY A 153 -2.18 15.35 -2.54
CA GLY A 153 -2.46 16.64 -1.92
C GLY A 153 -2.44 17.83 -2.87
N PHE A 154 -1.80 17.75 -4.05
CA PHE A 154 -1.80 18.84 -5.04
C PHE A 154 -2.93 18.73 -6.05
N CYS A 155 -3.45 17.53 -6.29
CA CYS A 155 -4.46 17.27 -7.31
C CYS A 155 -5.90 17.40 -6.76
N ARG A 156 -6.84 17.84 -7.60
CA ARG A 156 -8.28 17.77 -7.31
C ARG A 156 -8.91 16.49 -7.88
N ASP A 157 -8.36 15.98 -8.97
CA ASP A 157 -8.83 14.76 -9.62
C ASP A 157 -8.00 13.54 -9.25
N GLN A 158 -8.67 12.45 -8.87
CA GLN A 158 -8.05 11.17 -8.50
C GLN A 158 -7.18 10.61 -9.64
N ILE A 159 -7.64 10.73 -10.89
CA ILE A 159 -6.91 10.21 -12.06
C ILE A 159 -5.61 11.00 -12.28
N VAL A 160 -5.64 12.32 -12.11
CA VAL A 160 -4.44 13.16 -12.25
C VAL A 160 -3.44 12.85 -11.14
N ALA A 161 -3.93 12.68 -9.89
CA ALA A 161 -3.09 12.26 -8.77
C ALA A 161 -2.37 10.92 -9.03
N PHE A 162 -3.10 9.96 -9.61
CA PHE A 162 -2.56 8.66 -9.99
C PHE A 162 -1.44 8.80 -11.03
N VAL A 163 -1.71 9.48 -12.15
CA VAL A 163 -0.75 9.61 -13.26
C VAL A 163 0.50 10.36 -12.82
N VAL A 164 0.35 11.46 -12.08
CA VAL A 164 1.50 12.26 -11.60
C VAL A 164 2.37 11.45 -10.65
N THR A 165 1.76 10.71 -9.71
CA THR A 165 2.53 9.88 -8.77
C THR A 165 3.23 8.73 -9.49
N LEU A 166 2.59 8.12 -10.50
CA LEU A 166 3.16 7.00 -11.25
C LEU A 166 4.38 7.41 -12.11
N LEU A 167 4.44 8.67 -12.54
CA LEU A 167 5.55 9.21 -13.35
C LEU A 167 6.79 9.57 -12.53
N VAL A 168 6.67 9.66 -11.20
CA VAL A 168 7.75 10.07 -10.28
C VAL A 168 8.32 8.86 -9.56
#